data_AF-A0A959XTH0-F1
#
_entry.id   AF-A0A959XTH0-F1
#
_cell.length_a   1.000
_cell.length_b   1.000
_cell.length_c   1.000
_cell.angle_alpha   90.00
_cell.angle_beta   90.00
_cell.angle_gamma   90.00
#
_symmetry.space_group_name_H-M   'P 1'
#
loop_
_entity.id
_entity.type
_entity.pdbx_description
1 polymer ?
#
loop_
_entity_poly.entity_id
_entity_poly.type
_entity_poly.pdbx_seq_one_letter_code
_entity_poly.pdbx_strand_id
1 'polypeptide(L)'
;MKKIILSSISLIASGLLMGQGEVVVQVLEPASIANTYSNTYATAANSWNVPDMTIPANSIEDILVLGLDGTAADSLGCEALVNSEEIAGHIAMIYRGTCPFGTKALNAQNAGAIGVLLISNGDDLAINMLGGDDGLNVNIPVVMISQSSGAIIRPVLD
;
A
#
# COMPACT_ATOMS: atom_id res chain seq x y z
N MET A 1 23.24 -8.54 -4.75
CA MET A 1 22.12 -8.59 -3.79
C MET A 1 22.36 -7.50 -2.75
N LYS A 2 21.93 -6.26 -3.03
CA LYS A 2 22.11 -5.14 -2.10
C LYS A 2 21.04 -5.25 -1.03
N LYS A 3 21.46 -5.58 0.19
CA LYS A 3 20.61 -5.64 1.38
C LYS A 3 20.43 -4.19 1.85
N ILE A 4 19.18 -3.73 1.87
CA ILE A 4 18.79 -2.39 2.32
C ILE A 4 18.45 -2.48 3.81
N ILE A 5 19.07 -1.63 4.62
CA ILE A 5 18.79 -1.47 6.05
C ILE A 5 18.92 0.03 6.33
N LEU A 6 17.92 0.66 6.95
CA LEU A 6 18.07 2.00 7.52
C LEU A 6 17.45 2.08 8.92
N SER A 7 18.12 2.81 9.80
CA SER A 7 17.70 3.15 11.17
C SER A 7 17.66 4.67 11.30
N SER A 8 16.58 5.13 11.94
CA SER A 8 16.33 6.39 12.64
C SER A 8 17.39 7.51 12.61
N ILE A 9 17.11 8.54 11.80
CA ILE A 9 17.43 9.94 12.14
C ILE A 9 16.15 10.75 12.05
N SER A 10 15.67 11.26 13.19
CA SER A 10 14.67 12.32 13.24
C SER A 10 15.21 13.56 12.53
N LEU A 11 14.61 13.93 11.41
CA LEU A 11 14.70 15.29 10.89
C LEU A 11 13.42 16.04 11.29
N ILE A 12 13.53 16.85 12.34
CA ILE A 12 12.56 17.91 12.61
C ILE A 12 12.81 18.98 11.55
N ALA A 13 12.06 18.95 10.45
CA ALA A 13 11.96 20.07 9.53
C ALA A 13 10.75 20.91 9.92
N SER A 14 11.04 22.12 10.38
CA SER A 14 10.07 23.13 10.80
C SER A 14 9.09 23.49 9.68
N GLY A 15 7.81 23.28 9.95
CA GLY A 15 6.69 23.84 9.20
C GLY A 15 5.43 23.54 9.99
N LEU A 16 4.87 24.55 10.64
CA LEU A 16 3.61 24.48 11.38
C LEU A 16 2.53 23.78 10.55
N LEU A 17 2.09 22.60 10.99
CA LEU A 17 0.69 22.21 11.04
C LEU A 17 0.52 21.34 12.30
N MET A 18 0.07 21.97 13.38
CA MET A 18 -0.70 21.23 14.38
C MET A 18 -1.97 20.77 13.67
N GLY A 19 -2.03 19.48 13.32
CA GLY A 19 -3.18 18.84 12.69
C GLY A 19 -3.25 17.38 13.15
N GLN A 20 -4.46 16.94 13.51
CA GLN A 20 -4.83 15.60 13.95
C GLN A 20 -4.20 14.49 13.07
N GLY A 21 -3.86 13.33 13.67
CA GLY A 21 -3.15 12.19 13.05
C GLY A 21 -3.41 11.97 11.55
N GLU A 22 -2.47 12.42 10.72
CA GLU A 22 -2.47 12.22 9.27
C GLU A 22 -1.80 10.89 8.94
N VAL A 23 -2.45 10.08 8.09
CA VAL A 23 -1.88 8.82 7.58
C VAL A 23 -0.96 9.15 6.40
N VAL A 24 0.31 8.79 6.54
CA VAL A 24 1.35 9.14 5.57
C VAL A 24 1.84 7.88 4.85
N VAL A 25 1.92 7.96 3.52
CA VAL A 25 2.67 6.99 2.69
C VAL A 25 3.99 7.63 2.29
N GLN A 26 5.10 7.01 2.69
CA GLN A 26 6.44 7.52 2.42
C GLN A 26 7.31 6.43 1.80
N VAL A 27 8.03 6.79 0.74
CA VAL A 27 9.14 5.98 0.23
C VAL A 27 10.42 6.55 0.81
N LEU A 28 11.23 5.67 1.43
CA LEU A 28 12.51 6.04 2.04
C LEU A 28 13.68 5.80 1.08
N GLU A 29 13.58 4.76 0.25
CA GLU A 29 14.58 4.36 -0.73
C GLU A 29 13.95 3.85 -2.04
N PRO A 30 14.64 3.98 -3.19
CA PRO A 30 15.91 4.68 -3.36
C PRO A 30 15.76 6.20 -3.23
N ALA A 31 16.84 6.90 -2.85
CA ALA A 31 16.83 8.34 -2.64
C ALA A 31 16.34 9.16 -3.85
N SER A 32 16.40 8.60 -5.07
CA SER A 32 15.87 9.21 -6.29
C SER A 32 14.36 9.40 -6.31
N ILE A 33 13.63 8.61 -5.52
CA ILE A 33 12.17 8.69 -5.38
C ILE A 33 11.73 8.83 -3.91
N ALA A 34 12.66 9.08 -2.99
CA ALA A 34 12.33 9.20 -1.58
C ALA A 34 11.47 10.45 -1.34
N ASN A 35 10.19 10.25 -0.99
CA ASN A 35 9.22 11.31 -0.80
C ASN A 35 7.98 10.80 -0.06
N THR A 36 7.15 11.73 0.39
CA THR A 36 5.76 11.45 0.79
C THR A 36 4.86 11.50 -0.45
N TYR A 37 3.93 10.55 -0.53
CA TYR A 37 2.98 10.44 -1.63
C TYR A 37 1.56 10.68 -1.14
N SER A 38 0.80 11.44 -1.93
CA SER A 38 -0.63 11.65 -1.68
C SER A 38 -1.33 10.29 -1.63
N ASN A 39 -2.15 10.11 -0.61
CA ASN A 39 -2.78 8.83 -0.34
C ASN A 39 -4.21 8.96 0.20
N THR A 40 -4.94 7.87 0.09
CA THR A 40 -6.16 7.58 0.85
C THR A 40 -6.03 6.17 1.43
N TYR A 41 -6.84 5.80 2.40
CA TYR A 41 -6.68 4.56 3.13
C TYR A 41 -8.01 3.92 3.53
N ALA A 42 -7.98 2.60 3.71
CA ALA A 42 -9.11 1.83 4.19
C ALA A 42 -9.41 2.13 5.66
N THR A 43 -10.69 2.19 6.03
CA THR A 43 -11.12 2.41 7.41
C THR A 43 -12.35 1.56 7.73
N ALA A 44 -12.61 1.32 9.02
CA ALA A 44 -13.80 0.61 9.46
C ALA A 44 -15.12 1.25 8.97
N ALA A 45 -15.14 2.57 8.75
CA ALA A 45 -16.31 3.27 8.21
C ALA A 45 -16.69 2.83 6.79
N ASN A 46 -15.74 2.23 6.04
CA ASN A 46 -15.92 1.79 4.66
C ASN A 46 -15.99 0.25 4.55
N SER A 47 -16.44 -0.42 5.62
CA SER A 47 -16.60 -1.88 5.70
C SER A 47 -15.29 -2.67 5.64
N TRP A 48 -14.29 -2.24 6.41
CA TRP A 48 -13.00 -2.94 6.56
C TRP A 48 -12.74 -3.39 7.99
N ASN A 49 -11.98 -4.48 8.15
CA ASN A 49 -11.41 -4.90 9.45
C ASN A 49 -9.90 -4.60 9.57
N VAL A 50 -9.44 -3.54 8.89
CA VAL A 50 -8.04 -3.14 8.87
C VAL A 50 -7.62 -2.42 10.17
N PRO A 51 -6.33 -2.42 10.54
CA PRO A 51 -5.84 -1.61 11.64
C PRO A 51 -6.15 -0.12 11.46
N ASP A 52 -6.43 0.58 12.56
CA ASP A 52 -6.61 2.04 12.53
C ASP A 52 -5.27 2.74 12.32
N MET A 53 -5.04 3.23 11.11
CA MET A 53 -3.77 3.86 10.73
C MET A 53 -3.55 5.23 11.37
N THR A 54 -4.54 5.80 12.06
CA THR A 54 -4.35 7.02 12.86
C THR A 54 -3.63 6.74 14.18
N ILE A 55 -3.50 5.47 14.56
CA ILE A 55 -2.74 5.01 15.72
C ILE A 55 -1.29 4.72 15.29
N PRO A 56 -0.28 5.45 15.80
CA PRO A 56 1.12 5.26 15.37
C PRO A 56 1.66 3.84 15.57
N ALA A 57 1.16 3.10 16.55
CA ALA A 57 1.58 1.71 16.80
C ALA A 57 1.19 0.73 15.66
N ASN A 58 0.28 1.13 14.77
CA ASN A 58 -0.13 0.35 13.60
C ASN A 58 0.70 0.67 12.34
N SER A 59 1.68 1.57 12.42
CA SER A 59 2.56 1.86 11.28
C SER A 59 3.39 0.65 10.92
N ILE A 60 3.51 0.38 9.62
CA ILE A 60 4.38 -0.66 9.06
C ILE A 60 5.44 -0.01 8.17
N GLU A 61 6.63 -0.61 8.14
CA GLU A 61 7.73 -0.21 7.25
C GLU A 61 8.37 -1.49 6.73
N ASP A 62 8.34 -1.69 5.42
CA ASP A 62 8.99 -2.83 4.77
C ASP A 62 9.19 -2.58 3.27
N ILE A 63 9.80 -3.54 2.59
CA ILE A 63 10.02 -3.58 1.16
C ILE A 63 8.67 -3.63 0.44
N LEU A 64 8.60 -2.89 -0.66
CA LEU A 64 7.48 -2.93 -1.58
C LEU A 64 7.75 -4.00 -2.65
N VAL A 65 6.81 -4.92 -2.84
CA VAL A 65 6.90 -6.02 -3.80
C VAL A 65 5.68 -5.98 -4.70
N LEU A 66 5.87 -6.07 -6.02
CA LEU A 66 4.75 -6.15 -6.94
C LEU A 66 4.00 -7.47 -6.75
N GLY A 67 2.70 -7.40 -6.47
CA GLY A 67 1.85 -8.59 -6.48
C GLY A 67 1.67 -9.10 -7.91
N LEU A 68 1.81 -10.40 -8.16
CA LEU A 68 1.57 -11.01 -9.47
C LEU A 68 0.46 -12.04 -9.34
N ASP A 69 -0.63 -11.92 -10.09
CA ASP A 69 -1.79 -12.82 -10.08
C ASP A 69 -1.79 -13.82 -11.24
N GLY A 70 -0.65 -13.98 -11.92
CA GLY A 70 -0.47 -14.91 -13.04
C GLY A 70 -1.12 -14.45 -14.35
N THR A 71 -1.74 -13.27 -14.38
CA THR A 71 -2.24 -12.65 -15.62
C THR A 71 -1.12 -11.93 -16.37
N ALA A 72 -1.27 -11.76 -17.68
CA ALA A 72 -0.34 -10.95 -18.47
C ALA A 72 -0.63 -9.45 -18.28
N ALA A 73 0.43 -8.64 -18.19
CA ALA A 73 0.46 -7.19 -17.85
C ALA A 73 0.34 -6.87 -16.34
N ASP A 74 0.13 -5.59 -16.01
CA ASP A 74 0.02 -5.05 -14.64
C ASP A 74 -0.97 -5.87 -13.80
N SER A 75 -0.48 -6.53 -12.75
CA SER A 75 -1.33 -7.40 -11.95
C SER A 75 -2.41 -6.61 -11.20
N LEU A 76 -3.64 -7.07 -11.38
CA LEU A 76 -4.79 -6.51 -10.70
C LEU A 76 -5.05 -7.19 -9.35
N GLY A 77 -4.37 -8.29 -9.02
CA GLY A 77 -4.60 -9.02 -7.78
C GLY A 77 -6.02 -9.58 -7.66
N CYS A 78 -6.68 -9.84 -8.80
CA CYS A 78 -8.04 -10.38 -8.80
C CYS A 78 -8.06 -11.89 -8.55
N GLU A 79 -7.00 -12.56 -9.00
CA GLU A 79 -6.73 -13.96 -8.68
C GLU A 79 -5.70 -14.08 -7.54
N ALA A 80 -5.51 -15.30 -7.05
CA ALA A 80 -4.48 -15.60 -6.06
C ALA A 80 -3.09 -15.18 -6.57
N LEU A 81 -2.30 -14.54 -5.70
CA LEU A 81 -0.97 -14.08 -6.07
C LEU A 81 -0.01 -15.28 -6.16
N VAL A 82 0.72 -15.37 -7.27
CA VAL A 82 1.59 -16.50 -7.64
C VAL A 82 3.03 -16.33 -7.15
N ASN A 83 3.43 -15.13 -6.71
CA ASN A 83 4.75 -14.83 -6.16
C ASN A 83 4.72 -14.67 -4.62
N SER A 84 3.99 -15.54 -3.92
CA SER A 84 3.85 -15.49 -2.45
C SER A 84 5.19 -15.55 -1.71
N GLU A 85 6.19 -16.26 -2.24
CA GLU A 85 7.54 -16.31 -1.65
C GLU A 85 8.23 -14.95 -1.62
N GLU A 86 7.93 -14.07 -2.58
CA GLU A 86 8.46 -12.70 -2.64
C GLU A 86 7.63 -11.74 -1.78
N ILE A 87 6.33 -12.01 -1.60
CA ILE A 87 5.40 -11.12 -0.89
C ILE A 87 5.39 -11.37 0.62
N ALA A 88 5.64 -12.61 1.06
CA ALA A 88 5.51 -13.00 2.46
C ALA A 88 6.40 -12.13 3.37
N GLY A 89 5.78 -11.40 4.30
CA GLY A 89 6.47 -10.48 5.20
C GLY A 89 6.64 -9.06 4.65
N HIS A 90 6.23 -8.78 3.42
CA HIS A 90 6.45 -7.50 2.73
C HIS A 90 5.13 -6.77 2.39
N ILE A 91 5.24 -5.56 1.85
CA ILE A 91 4.08 -4.77 1.39
C ILE A 91 3.80 -5.10 -0.07
N ALA A 92 2.59 -5.56 -0.38
CA ALA A 92 2.19 -5.87 -1.74
C ALA A 92 1.72 -4.61 -2.48
N MET A 93 2.33 -4.32 -3.64
CA MET A 93 1.89 -3.30 -4.58
C MET A 93 0.95 -3.90 -5.62
N ILE A 94 -0.26 -3.37 -5.77
CA ILE A 94 -1.28 -3.91 -6.69
C ILE A 94 -1.99 -2.78 -7.42
N TYR A 95 -2.36 -2.96 -8.68
CA TYR A 95 -3.13 -1.96 -9.42
C TYR A 95 -4.63 -2.04 -9.12
N ARG A 96 -5.25 -0.86 -8.99
CA ARG A 96 -6.70 -0.71 -9.09
C ARG A 96 -7.16 -1.17 -10.48
N GLY A 97 -8.28 -1.89 -10.53
CA GLY A 97 -8.81 -2.42 -11.77
C GLY A 97 -10.23 -2.92 -11.60
N THR A 98 -10.48 -4.10 -12.14
CA THR A 98 -11.83 -4.65 -12.37
C THR A 98 -12.47 -5.32 -11.15
N CYS A 99 -11.68 -5.87 -10.22
CA CYS A 99 -12.18 -6.50 -9.01
C CYS A 99 -12.22 -5.55 -7.79
N PRO A 100 -13.02 -5.87 -6.75
CA PRO A 100 -13.14 -5.08 -5.53
C PRO A 100 -11.82 -4.91 -4.77
N PHE A 101 -11.69 -3.83 -3.99
CA PHE A 101 -10.49 -3.57 -3.19
C PHE A 101 -10.25 -4.62 -2.10
N GLY A 102 -11.32 -5.07 -1.41
CA GLY A 102 -11.21 -6.10 -0.39
C GLY A 102 -10.67 -7.41 -0.95
N THR A 103 -11.13 -7.84 -2.14
CA THR A 103 -10.65 -9.05 -2.81
C THR A 103 -9.14 -8.99 -3.08
N LYS A 104 -8.66 -7.85 -3.61
CA LYS A 104 -7.22 -7.62 -3.85
C LYS A 104 -6.41 -7.73 -2.56
N ALA A 105 -6.89 -7.07 -1.51
CA ALA A 105 -6.20 -7.04 -0.24
C ALA A 105 -6.22 -8.39 0.48
N LEU A 106 -7.32 -9.14 0.36
CA LEU A 106 -7.43 -10.50 0.90
C LEU A 106 -6.49 -11.46 0.15
N ASN A 107 -6.37 -11.34 -1.16
CA ASN A 107 -5.41 -12.13 -1.95
C ASN A 107 -3.96 -11.84 -1.54
N ALA A 108 -3.61 -10.56 -1.33
CA ALA A 108 -2.30 -10.16 -0.82
C ALA A 108 -2.04 -10.70 0.60
N GLN A 109 -3.02 -10.57 1.50
CA GLN A 109 -2.95 -11.13 2.85
C GLN A 109 -2.73 -12.65 2.82
N ASN A 110 -3.47 -13.38 1.98
CA ASN A 110 -3.33 -14.83 1.84
C ASN A 110 -1.97 -15.24 1.26
N ALA A 111 -1.32 -14.36 0.49
CA ALA A 111 0.06 -14.52 0.03
C ALA A 111 1.11 -14.17 1.09
N GLY A 112 0.70 -13.72 2.28
CA GLY A 112 1.58 -13.39 3.41
C GLY A 112 2.00 -11.93 3.49
N ALA A 113 1.39 -11.03 2.72
CA ALA A 113 1.67 -9.60 2.81
C ALA A 113 1.33 -9.06 4.20
N ILE A 114 2.12 -8.10 4.68
CA ILE A 114 1.85 -7.39 5.95
C ILE A 114 1.14 -6.04 5.72
N GLY A 115 0.98 -5.64 4.46
CA GLY A 115 0.24 -4.44 4.04
C GLY A 115 0.05 -4.41 2.54
N VAL A 116 -0.83 -3.53 2.08
CA VAL A 116 -1.17 -3.38 0.65
C VAL A 116 -1.10 -1.91 0.24
N LEU A 117 -0.36 -1.64 -0.82
CA LEU A 117 -0.31 -0.35 -1.51
C LEU A 117 -0.99 -0.47 -2.88
N LEU A 118 -2.17 0.13 -3.00
CA LEU A 118 -2.90 0.18 -4.26
C LEU A 118 -2.47 1.37 -5.11
N ILE A 119 -2.27 1.15 -6.41
CA ILE A 119 -2.12 2.24 -7.40
C ILE A 119 -3.49 2.55 -8.00
N SER A 120 -3.97 3.78 -7.84
CA SER A 120 -5.22 4.23 -8.48
C SER A 120 -5.09 4.32 -10.01
N ASN A 121 -6.22 4.33 -10.71
CA ASN A 121 -6.32 4.57 -12.14
C ASN A 121 -6.51 6.06 -12.50
N GLY A 122 -6.32 6.95 -11.53
CA GLY A 122 -6.32 8.40 -11.69
C GLY A 122 -5.69 9.10 -10.49
N ASP A 123 -5.54 10.42 -10.57
CA ASP A 123 -4.88 11.20 -9.52
C ASP A 123 -5.80 11.76 -8.44
N ASP A 124 -7.12 11.80 -8.70
CA ASP A 124 -8.09 12.15 -7.69
C ASP A 124 -8.30 10.94 -6.74
N LEU A 125 -7.95 11.15 -5.47
CA LEU A 125 -8.08 10.16 -4.40
C LEU A 125 -9.30 10.43 -3.50
N ALA A 126 -10.24 11.29 -3.91
CA ALA A 126 -11.58 11.40 -3.33
C ALA A 126 -12.44 10.16 -3.68
N ILE A 127 -11.88 8.97 -3.46
CA ILE A 127 -12.44 7.67 -3.76
C ILE A 127 -12.88 7.05 -2.45
N ASN A 128 -14.12 6.57 -2.40
CA ASN A 128 -14.55 5.72 -1.32
C ASN A 128 -13.95 4.32 -1.50
N MET A 129 -12.89 4.00 -0.77
CA MET A 129 -12.30 2.67 -0.74
C MET A 129 -13.23 1.70 -0.01
N LEU A 130 -14.30 1.24 -0.66
CA LEU A 130 -15.23 0.27 -0.08
C LEU A 130 -14.57 -1.11 0.00
N GLY A 131 -14.71 -1.76 1.17
CA GLY A 131 -14.18 -3.11 1.39
C GLY A 131 -14.87 -4.20 0.57
N GLY A 132 -16.12 -3.97 0.16
CA GLY A 132 -16.92 -4.99 -0.52
C GLY A 132 -17.15 -6.20 0.38
N ASP A 133 -17.33 -7.38 -0.23
CA ASP A 133 -17.63 -8.62 0.48
C ASP A 133 -16.46 -9.14 1.31
N ASP A 134 -15.23 -8.85 0.88
CA ASP A 134 -14.00 -9.38 1.48
C ASP A 134 -13.35 -8.46 2.51
N GLY A 135 -13.71 -7.17 2.55
CA GLY A 135 -13.02 -6.16 3.37
C GLY A 135 -13.03 -6.44 4.87
N LEU A 136 -14.05 -7.14 5.37
CA LEU A 136 -14.13 -7.55 6.78
C LEU A 136 -13.23 -8.75 7.12
N ASN A 137 -12.66 -9.42 6.12
CA ASN A 137 -11.69 -10.52 6.28
C ASN A 137 -10.22 -10.04 6.16
N VAL A 138 -10.00 -8.75 5.89
CA VAL A 138 -8.68 -8.14 5.73
C VAL A 138 -8.25 -7.49 7.05
N ASN A 139 -7.13 -7.95 7.58
CA ASN A 139 -6.58 -7.58 8.90
C ASN A 139 -5.21 -6.88 8.78
N ILE A 140 -4.77 -6.54 7.57
CA ILE A 140 -3.54 -5.81 7.27
C ILE A 140 -3.85 -4.39 6.77
N PRO A 141 -2.96 -3.40 6.96
CA PRO A 141 -3.15 -2.06 6.42
C PRO A 141 -3.35 -2.06 4.90
N VAL A 142 -4.29 -1.24 4.42
CA VAL A 142 -4.54 -1.04 2.99
C VAL A 142 -4.58 0.45 2.70
N VAL A 143 -3.66 0.92 1.86
CA VAL A 143 -3.54 2.31 1.43
C VAL A 143 -3.57 2.39 -0.10
N MET A 144 -3.92 3.54 -0.64
CA MET A 144 -3.95 3.79 -2.07
C MET A 144 -3.26 5.10 -2.40
N ILE A 145 -2.45 5.10 -3.45
CA ILE A 145 -1.78 6.27 -4.01
C ILE A 145 -2.30 6.62 -5.40
N SER A 146 -2.00 7.83 -5.85
CA SER A 146 -2.38 8.31 -7.18
C SER A 146 -1.71 7.51 -8.31
N GLN A 147 -2.29 7.57 -9.51
CA GLN A 147 -1.68 6.97 -10.70
C GLN A 147 -0.29 7.56 -10.99
N SER A 148 -0.15 8.88 -10.89
CA SER A 148 1.14 9.58 -11.04
C SER A 148 2.19 9.14 -10.03
N SER A 149 1.81 8.90 -8.78
CA SER A 149 2.70 8.36 -7.75
C SER A 149 3.14 6.94 -8.10
N GLY A 150 2.20 6.09 -8.53
CA GLY A 150 2.50 4.75 -9.00
C GLY A 150 3.45 4.73 -10.20
N ALA A 151 3.32 5.69 -11.13
CA ALA A 151 4.22 5.83 -12.29
C ALA A 151 5.67 6.20 -11.91
N ILE A 152 5.89 6.79 -10.72
CA ILE A 152 7.22 7.06 -10.19
C ILE A 152 7.80 5.82 -9.49
N ILE A 153 6.97 5.11 -8.71
CA ILE A 153 7.41 4.00 -7.85
C ILE A 153 7.56 2.70 -8.64
N ARG A 154 6.58 2.34 -9.50
CA ARG A 154 6.58 1.05 -10.20
C ARG A 154 7.89 0.76 -10.95
N PRO A 155 8.49 1.69 -11.72
CA PRO A 155 9.67 1.38 -12.54
C PRO A 155 10.93 1.06 -11.74
N VAL A 156 10.96 1.33 -10.43
CA VAL A 156 12.14 1.01 -9.59
C VAL A 156 12.03 -0.35 -8.88
N LEU A 157 10.93 -1.09 -9.10
CA LEU A 157 10.70 -2.41 -8.52
C LEU A 157 11.20 -3.56 -9.41
N ASP A 158 11.69 -3.27 -10.62
CA ASP A 158 12.23 -4.25 -11.59
C ASP A 158 13.75 -4.48 -11.45
#